data_AF-A0A351J770-F1
#
_entry.id   AF-A0A351J770-F1
#
_cell.length_a   1.000
_cell.length_b   1.000
_cell.length_c   1.000
_cell.angle_alpha   90.00
_cell.angle_beta   90.00
_cell.angle_gamma   90.00
#
_symmetry.space_group_name_H-M   'P 1'
#
loop_
_entity.id
_entity.type
_entity.pdbx_description
1 polymer ?
#
loop_
_entity_poly.entity_id
_entity_poly.type
_entity_poly.pdbx_seq_one_letter_code
_entity_poly.pdbx_strand_id
1 'polypeptide(L)'
;PAFQSTEPAHHIIMDGGEVFKFAVNAMNESIRQVLNGTGFGLEEIDYFIPHQANDRIIELVAHKMKLPREKFYTNLHKYGNTSAASIPIALDEMNNKGMLKKGMKLITVGFGGGLTWGANLLQWVV
;
A
#
# COMPACT_ATOMS: atom_id res chain seq x y z
N PRO A 1 -2.66 28.51 -28.76
CA PRO A 1 -3.43 28.27 -27.52
C PRO A 1 -4.44 27.14 -27.74
N ALA A 2 -4.15 25.94 -27.25
CA ALA A 2 -5.06 24.80 -27.38
C ALA A 2 -6.30 25.03 -26.52
N PHE A 3 -7.48 24.94 -27.12
CA PHE A 3 -8.76 24.93 -26.43
C PHE A 3 -8.76 23.77 -25.42
N GLN A 4 -8.75 24.09 -24.13
CA GLN A 4 -9.01 23.13 -23.07
C GLN A 4 -10.53 22.92 -23.02
N SER A 5 -10.99 21.68 -23.17
CA SER A 5 -12.42 21.36 -23.13
C SER A 5 -13.00 21.72 -21.77
N THR A 6 -14.17 22.37 -21.76
CA THR A 6 -14.91 22.75 -20.55
C THR A 6 -15.70 21.59 -19.93
N GLU A 7 -15.73 20.44 -20.60
CA GLU A 7 -16.40 19.23 -20.12
C GLU A 7 -15.48 18.47 -19.14
N PRO A 8 -15.99 18.00 -17.99
CA PRO A 8 -15.21 17.18 -17.08
C PRO A 8 -14.76 15.89 -17.79
N ALA A 9 -13.48 15.54 -17.63
CA ALA A 9 -12.95 14.32 -18.22
C ALA A 9 -13.69 13.09 -17.66
N HIS A 10 -14.32 12.31 -18.54
CA HIS A 10 -15.01 11.06 -18.19
C HIS A 10 -14.06 9.86 -18.03
N HIS A 11 -12.77 10.10 -17.90
CA HIS A 11 -11.73 9.09 -17.71
C HIS A 11 -10.77 9.54 -16.60
N ILE A 12 -10.08 8.58 -15.99
CA ILE A 12 -9.07 8.88 -14.97
C ILE A 12 -7.90 9.61 -15.65
N ILE A 13 -7.55 10.78 -15.11
CA ILE A 13 -6.34 11.53 -15.49
C ILE A 13 -5.35 11.42 -14.33
N MET A 14 -4.10 11.12 -14.65
CA MET A 14 -3.03 10.97 -13.65
C MET A 14 -1.70 11.49 -14.20
N ASP A 15 -1.03 12.36 -13.44
CA ASP A 15 0.41 12.57 -13.61
C ASP A 15 1.16 11.44 -12.89
N GLY A 16 1.57 10.42 -13.65
CA GLY A 16 2.20 9.23 -13.08
C GLY A 16 3.53 9.51 -12.39
N GLY A 17 4.28 10.54 -12.83
CA GLY A 17 5.57 10.89 -12.25
C GLY A 17 5.42 11.47 -10.85
N GLU A 18 4.52 12.44 -10.70
CA GLU A 18 4.24 13.07 -9.41
C GLU A 18 3.52 12.13 -8.44
N VAL A 19 2.57 11.33 -8.94
CA VAL A 19 1.90 10.31 -8.12
C VAL A 19 2.88 9.25 -7.61
N PHE A 20 3.84 8.82 -8.44
CA PHE A 20 4.85 7.85 -8.01
C PHE A 20 5.70 8.38 -6.86
N LYS A 21 6.23 9.61 -6.99
CA LYS A 21 7.06 10.24 -5.95
C LYS A 21 6.28 10.41 -4.65
N PHE A 22 5.05 10.92 -4.76
CA PHE A 22 4.15 11.09 -3.62
C PHE A 22 3.89 9.75 -2.92
N ALA A 23 3.49 8.72 -3.67
CA ALA A 23 3.13 7.42 -3.12
C ALA A 23 4.23 6.80 -2.27
N VAL A 24 5.47 6.82 -2.78
CA VAL A 24 6.63 6.25 -2.08
C VAL A 24 6.88 6.96 -0.74
N ASN A 25 6.78 8.29 -0.72
CA ASN A 25 7.00 9.07 0.51
C ASN A 25 5.84 8.87 1.49
N ALA A 26 4.61 9.02 1.01
CA ALA A 26 3.39 8.89 1.80
C ALA A 26 3.30 7.51 2.49
N MET A 27 3.57 6.43 1.77
CA MET A 27 3.55 5.09 2.36
C MET A 27 4.64 4.91 3.42
N ASN A 28 5.87 5.37 3.16
CA ASN A 28 6.96 5.25 4.12
C ASN A 28 6.66 6.04 5.41
N GLU A 29 6.19 7.28 5.28
CA GLU A 29 5.82 8.14 6.40
C GLU A 29 4.66 7.55 7.20
N SER A 30 3.59 7.09 6.56
CA SER A 30 2.46 6.48 7.25
C SER A 30 2.86 5.25 8.06
N ILE A 31 3.70 4.37 7.50
CA ILE A 31 4.18 3.20 8.22
C ILE A 31 4.97 3.62 9.47
N ARG A 32 5.90 4.57 9.33
CA ARG A 32 6.69 5.08 10.46
C ARG A 32 5.82 5.74 11.52
N GLN A 33 4.82 6.52 11.13
CA GLN A 33 3.89 7.16 12.06
C GLN A 33 3.12 6.12 12.88
N VAL A 34 2.61 5.06 12.23
CA VAL A 34 1.90 3.98 12.93
C VAL A 34 2.81 3.23 13.90
N LEU A 35 4.05 2.95 13.51
CA LEU A 35 5.02 2.26 14.38
C LEU A 35 5.40 3.13 15.58
N ASN A 36 5.70 4.40 15.34
CA ASN A 36 6.01 5.35 16.40
C ASN A 36 4.84 5.51 17.38
N GLY A 37 3.60 5.52 16.89
CA GLY A 37 2.40 5.63 17.72
C GLY A 37 2.06 4.37 18.53
N THR A 38 2.64 3.22 18.18
CA THR A 38 2.35 1.92 18.82
C THR A 38 3.52 1.37 19.63
N GLY A 39 4.74 1.86 19.40
CA GLY A 39 5.96 1.40 20.07
C GLY A 39 6.57 0.13 19.49
N PHE A 40 5.98 -0.44 18.44
CA PHE A 40 6.51 -1.64 17.77
C PHE A 40 7.64 -1.30 16.80
N GLY A 41 8.60 -2.21 16.69
CA GLY A 41 9.67 -2.17 15.69
C GLY A 41 9.25 -2.75 14.34
N LEU A 42 10.05 -2.47 13.30
CA LEU A 42 9.82 -3.02 11.95
C LEU A 42 10.02 -4.55 11.88
N GLU A 43 10.92 -5.05 12.72
CA GLU A 43 11.26 -6.46 12.87
C GLU A 43 10.08 -7.28 13.42
N GLU A 44 9.20 -6.64 14.19
CA GLU A 44 8.03 -7.28 14.80
C GLU A 44 6.83 -7.41 13.86
N ILE A 45 6.92 -6.83 12.65
CA ILE A 45 5.88 -6.90 11.64
C ILE A 45 6.12 -8.12 10.75
N ASP A 46 5.12 -9.00 10.71
CA ASP A 46 5.15 -10.23 9.94
C ASP A 46 4.97 -9.94 8.44
N TYR A 47 3.97 -9.12 8.11
CA TYR A 47 3.68 -8.74 6.71
C TYR A 47 3.23 -7.28 6.57
N PHE A 48 3.60 -6.71 5.42
CA PHE A 48 3.10 -5.44 4.90
C PHE A 48 2.17 -5.73 3.72
N ILE A 49 0.97 -5.18 3.76
CA ILE A 49 -0.07 -5.34 2.75
C ILE A 49 -0.37 -3.96 2.15
N PRO A 50 0.41 -3.54 1.14
CA PRO A 50 0.25 -2.24 0.52
C PRO A 50 -0.96 -2.20 -0.41
N HIS A 51 -1.44 -0.99 -0.72
CA HIS A 51 -2.27 -0.73 -1.89
C HIS A 51 -1.54 -1.21 -3.15
N GLN A 52 -2.22 -2.02 -3.96
CA GLN A 52 -1.66 -2.70 -5.12
C GLN A 52 -1.72 -1.77 -6.35
N ALA A 53 -0.93 -0.69 -6.35
CA ALA A 53 -0.91 0.26 -7.46
C ALA A 53 0.15 -0.07 -8.52
N ASN A 54 1.37 -0.33 -8.07
CA ASN A 54 2.53 -0.54 -8.92
C ASN A 54 3.64 -1.23 -8.13
N ASP A 55 4.21 -2.31 -8.66
CA ASP A 55 5.21 -3.10 -7.95
C ASP A 55 6.52 -2.32 -7.70
N ARG A 56 6.87 -1.36 -8.58
CA ARG A 56 8.03 -0.49 -8.42
C ARG A 56 7.90 0.46 -7.22
N ILE A 57 6.67 0.87 -6.87
CA ILE A 57 6.43 1.66 -5.65
C ILE A 57 6.71 0.80 -4.43
N ILE A 58 6.18 -0.43 -4.42
CA ILE A 58 6.35 -1.38 -3.31
C ILE A 58 7.82 -1.72 -3.11
N GLU A 59 8.55 -1.99 -4.19
CA GLU A 59 10.00 -2.25 -4.18
C GLU A 59 10.77 -1.09 -3.55
N LEU A 60 10.49 0.15 -3.99
CA LEU A 60 11.19 1.32 -3.48
C LEU A 60 10.84 1.61 -2.01
N VAL A 61 9.60 1.35 -1.59
CA VAL A 61 9.20 1.44 -0.17
C VAL A 61 9.97 0.41 0.66
N ALA A 62 10.02 -0.85 0.25
CA ALA A 62 10.77 -1.91 0.92
C ALA A 62 12.26 -1.56 1.06
N HIS A 63 12.88 -1.10 -0.03
CA HIS A 63 14.27 -0.64 -0.05
C HIS A 63 14.51 0.54 0.91
N LYS A 64 13.68 1.60 0.86
CA LYS A 64 13.81 2.76 1.77
C LYS A 64 13.61 2.38 3.24
N MET A 65 12.84 1.33 3.51
CA MET A 65 12.62 0.80 4.85
C MET A 65 13.68 -0.21 5.29
N LYS A 66 14.61 -0.58 4.40
CA LYS A 66 15.63 -1.62 4.63
C LYS A 66 15.01 -2.96 5.03
N LEU A 67 13.88 -3.29 4.43
CA LEU A 67 13.17 -4.54 4.67
C LEU A 67 13.27 -5.45 3.44
N PRO A 68 13.30 -6.76 3.64
CA PRO A 68 13.26 -7.71 2.55
C PRO A 68 11.93 -7.59 1.77
N ARG A 69 12.00 -7.73 0.44
CA ARG A 69 10.84 -7.59 -0.44
C ARG A 69 9.76 -8.62 -0.14
N GLU A 70 10.12 -9.82 0.32
CA GLU A 70 9.15 -10.88 0.67
C GLU A 70 8.25 -10.55 1.87
N LYS A 71 8.60 -9.56 2.70
CA LYS A 71 7.69 -9.07 3.75
C LYS A 71 6.52 -8.27 3.19
N PHE A 72 6.56 -7.83 1.92
CA PHE A 72 5.49 -7.09 1.28
C PHE A 72 4.67 -8.02 0.39
N TYR A 73 3.44 -8.32 0.78
CA TYR A 73 2.57 -9.16 -0.05
C TYR A 73 2.10 -8.39 -1.30
N THR A 74 2.15 -9.05 -2.45
CA THR A 74 1.61 -8.52 -3.71
C THR A 74 0.84 -9.58 -4.48
N ASN A 75 -0.31 -9.18 -5.01
CA ASN A 75 -1.08 -9.93 -6.01
C ASN A 75 -1.38 -9.07 -7.23
N LEU A 76 -0.61 -7.98 -7.42
CA LEU A 76 -0.72 -7.06 -8.55
C LEU A 76 -0.65 -7.79 -9.90
N HIS A 77 0.17 -8.82 -10.02
CA HIS A 77 0.31 -9.63 -11.23
C HIS A 77 -1.00 -10.35 -11.64
N LYS A 78 -1.93 -10.54 -10.70
CA LYS A 78 -3.20 -11.22 -10.92
C LYS A 78 -4.36 -10.24 -11.13
N TYR A 79 -4.40 -9.12 -10.40
CA TYR A 79 -5.55 -8.21 -10.39
C TYR A 79 -5.27 -6.79 -10.87
N GLY A 80 -4.01 -6.40 -11.02
CA GLY A 80 -3.62 -5.02 -11.24
C GLY A 80 -4.06 -4.09 -10.10
N ASN A 81 -4.30 -2.83 -10.44
CA ASN A 81 -4.78 -1.83 -9.48
C ASN A 81 -6.31 -1.86 -9.37
N THR A 82 -6.79 -2.25 -8.20
CA THR A 82 -8.22 -2.35 -7.86
C THR A 82 -8.68 -1.26 -6.88
N SER A 83 -7.93 -0.16 -6.79
CA SER A 83 -8.21 0.99 -5.92
C SER A 83 -8.41 0.56 -4.46
N ALA A 84 -9.52 0.97 -3.83
CA ALA A 84 -9.85 0.65 -2.45
C ALA A 84 -9.93 -0.87 -2.16
N ALA A 85 -10.23 -1.70 -3.16
CA ALA A 85 -10.34 -3.14 -2.99
C ALA A 85 -8.99 -3.87 -2.92
N SER A 86 -7.88 -3.19 -3.24
CA SER A 86 -6.57 -3.83 -3.33
C SER A 86 -6.08 -4.46 -2.03
N ILE A 87 -6.25 -3.78 -0.90
CA ILE A 87 -5.82 -4.28 0.42
C ILE A 87 -6.75 -5.42 0.88
N PRO A 88 -8.09 -5.29 0.84
CA PRO A 88 -8.99 -6.39 1.20
C PRO A 88 -8.79 -7.66 0.37
N ILE A 89 -8.64 -7.56 -0.96
CA ILE A 89 -8.40 -8.72 -1.82
C ILE A 89 -7.10 -9.42 -1.44
N ALA A 90 -6.04 -8.65 -1.17
CA ALA A 90 -4.76 -9.20 -0.72
C ALA A 90 -4.87 -9.93 0.63
N LEU A 91 -5.55 -9.33 1.62
CA LEU A 91 -5.77 -9.94 2.93
C LEU A 91 -6.58 -11.24 2.84
N ASP A 92 -7.67 -11.25 2.07
CA ASP A 92 -8.48 -12.44 1.86
C ASP A 92 -7.67 -13.57 1.23
N GLU A 93 -6.88 -13.28 0.19
CA GLU A 93 -6.02 -14.29 -0.42
C GLU A 93 -4.96 -14.84 0.53
N MET A 94 -4.32 -13.98 1.32
CA MET A 94 -3.33 -14.42 2.32
C MET A 94 -3.96 -15.33 3.38
N ASN A 95 -5.17 -15.01 3.83
CA ASN A 95 -5.93 -15.83 4.76
C ASN A 95 -6.28 -17.20 4.13
N ASN A 96 -6.84 -17.20 2.92
CA ASN A 96 -7.20 -18.42 2.20
C ASN A 96 -5.99 -19.31 1.88
N LYS A 97 -4.78 -18.73 1.75
CA LYS A 97 -3.51 -19.45 1.58
C LYS A 97 -2.91 -19.96 2.90
N GLY A 98 -3.53 -19.70 4.04
CA GLY A 98 -3.00 -20.09 5.36
C GLY A 98 -1.72 -19.34 5.75
N MET A 99 -1.45 -18.19 5.13
CA MET A 99 -0.27 -17.37 5.42
C MET A 99 -0.43 -16.58 6.73
N LEU A 100 -1.67 -16.20 7.05
CA LEU A 100 -2.01 -15.44 8.25
C LEU A 100 -2.32 -16.40 9.40
N LYS A 101 -1.70 -16.14 10.55
CA LYS A 101 -1.91 -16.89 11.79
C LYS A 101 -2.30 -15.93 12.90
N LYS A 102 -3.17 -16.40 13.80
CA LYS A 102 -3.54 -15.65 15.01
C LYS A 102 -2.30 -15.13 15.74
N GLY A 103 -2.33 -13.83 16.08
CA GLY A 103 -1.24 -13.12 16.75
C GLY A 103 -0.25 -12.44 15.82
N MET A 104 -0.27 -12.73 14.51
CA MET A 104 0.61 -12.04 13.56
C MET A 104 0.29 -10.53 13.50
N LYS A 105 1.33 -9.71 13.43
CA LYS A 105 1.24 -8.26 13.27
C LYS A 105 1.38 -7.88 11.80
N LEU A 106 0.38 -7.19 11.29
CA LEU A 106 0.25 -6.81 9.89
C LEU A 106 0.21 -5.30 9.77
N ILE A 107 0.88 -4.75 8.77
CA ILE A 107 0.70 -3.35 8.40
C ILE A 107 -0.03 -3.26 7.07
N THR A 108 -1.20 -2.62 7.06
CA THR A 108 -1.86 -2.19 5.82
C THR A 108 -1.47 -0.76 5.53
N VAL A 109 -1.19 -0.40 4.28
CA VAL A 109 -0.82 0.97 3.92
C VAL A 109 -1.32 1.32 2.52
N GLY A 110 -1.86 2.52 2.33
CA GLY A 110 -2.41 2.94 1.04
C GLY A 110 -2.28 4.43 0.78
N PHE A 111 -2.48 4.79 -0.48
CA PHE A 111 -2.52 6.15 -0.98
C PHE A 111 -3.54 6.26 -2.13
N GLY A 112 -4.02 7.45 -2.45
CA GLY A 112 -5.00 7.68 -3.50
C GLY A 112 -5.16 9.15 -3.89
N GLY A 113 -5.93 9.39 -4.95
CA GLY A 113 -6.25 10.74 -5.44
C GLY A 113 -6.99 11.58 -4.39
N GLY A 114 -6.58 12.84 -4.22
CA GLY A 114 -7.04 13.71 -3.13
C GLY A 114 -6.07 14.85 -2.80
N LEU A 115 -4.82 14.62 -2.42
CA LEU A 115 -4.19 13.34 -2.14
C LEU A 115 -4.52 12.86 -0.72
N THR A 116 -4.75 11.55 -0.57
CA THR A 116 -5.05 10.89 0.71
C THR A 116 -4.15 9.68 0.89
N TRP A 117 -3.74 9.40 2.12
CA TRP A 117 -2.88 8.27 2.46
C TRP A 117 -3.05 7.87 3.91
N GLY A 118 -2.65 6.65 4.25
CA GLY A 118 -2.74 6.15 5.62
C GLY A 118 -2.18 4.74 5.78
N ALA A 119 -1.91 4.38 7.03
CA ALA A 119 -1.53 3.03 7.41
C ALA A 119 -2.25 2.61 8.70
N ASN A 120 -2.37 1.30 8.90
CA ASN A 120 -2.86 0.70 10.14
C ASN A 120 -1.89 -0.40 10.56
N LEU A 121 -1.71 -0.55 11.86
CA LEU A 121 -1.17 -1.77 12.46
C LEU A 121 -2.34 -2.63 12.94
N LEU A 122 -2.40 -3.87 12.49
CA LEU A 122 -3.42 -4.85 12.83
C LEU A 122 -2.76 -6.06 13.49
N GLN A 123 -3.39 -6.64 14.50
CA GLN A 123 -3.07 -7.98 14.96
C GLN A 123 -4.12 -8.93 14.41
N TRP A 124 -3.69 -9.96 13.69
CA TRP A 124 -4.61 -10.96 13.14
C TRP A 124 -5.20 -11.82 14.26
N VAL A 125 -6.52 -11.98 14.27
CA VAL A 125 -7.26 -12.63 15.37
C VAL A 125 -7.98 -13.91 14.97
N VAL A 126 -8.03 -14.19 13.67
CA VAL A 126 -8.69 -15.38 13.10
C VAL A 126 -7.71 -16.54 13.04
#